data_AF-A0AAU4QHK8-F1
#
_entry.id   AF-A0AAU4QHK8-F1
#
_cell.length_a   1.000
_cell.length_b   1.000
_cell.length_c   1.000
_cell.angle_alpha   90.00
_cell.angle_beta   90.00
_cell.angle_gamma   90.00
#
_symmetry.space_group_name_H-M   'P 1'
#
loop_
_entity.id
_entity.type
_entity.pdbx_description
1 polymer ?
#
loop_
_entity_poly.entity_id
_entity_poly.type
_entity_poly.pdbx_seq_one_letter_code
_entity_poly.pdbx_strand_id
1 'polypeptide(L)'
;MRDRADFLVGRGKRGKSLLAEAAAHWRFEIRECVADGSDTAAFGILAGCLPDGVHAAEMQLAGAVTMLSELTLEYPAAEDTREACLRVITRHPSELPPGAVLFPAECGDRVH
;
A
#
# COMPACT_ATOMS: atom_id res chain seq x y z
N MET A 1 7.56 10.23 -21.35
CA MET A 1 7.02 10.92 -20.17
C MET A 1 7.90 10.60 -18.95
N ARG A 2 9.08 11.21 -18.88
CA ARG A 2 10.10 11.07 -17.82
C ARG A 2 10.61 12.49 -17.54
N ASP A 3 9.82 13.29 -16.83
CA ASP A 3 10.15 14.72 -16.65
C ASP A 3 10.02 15.19 -15.19
N ARG A 4 9.36 14.40 -14.33
CA ARG A 4 9.16 14.74 -12.91
C ARG A 4 10.25 14.24 -11.96
N ALA A 5 11.03 13.24 -12.36
CA ALA A 5 12.10 12.69 -11.52
C ALA A 5 13.37 13.56 -11.55
N ASP A 6 13.66 14.17 -12.70
CA ASP A 6 14.90 14.93 -12.92
C ASP A 6 14.89 16.27 -12.15
N PHE A 7 13.71 16.90 -12.04
CA PHE A 7 13.56 18.18 -11.34
C PHE A 7 13.77 18.08 -9.81
N LEU A 8 13.60 16.88 -9.22
CA LEU A 8 13.75 16.66 -7.78
C LEU A 8 15.19 16.29 -7.37
N VAL A 9 16.01 15.81 -8.31
CA VAL A 9 17.44 15.53 -8.07
C VAL A 9 18.24 16.83 -7.87
N GLY A 10 17.78 17.95 -8.46
CA GLY A 10 18.44 19.25 -8.36
C GLY A 10 18.38 19.96 -6.99
N ARG A 11 17.68 19.42 -5.98
CA ARG A 11 17.38 20.14 -4.71
C ARG A 11 18.11 19.63 -3.46
N GLY A 12 19.28 19.00 -3.62
CA GLY A 12 20.17 18.63 -2.51
C GLY A 12 19.58 17.63 -1.50
N LYS A 13 20.18 17.51 -0.30
CA LYS A 13 19.82 16.53 0.77
C LYS A 13 18.32 16.47 1.09
N ARG A 14 17.58 17.58 0.94
CA ARG A 14 16.13 17.67 1.18
C ARG A 14 15.29 16.97 0.10
N GLY A 15 15.73 16.98 -1.16
CA GLY A 15 15.07 16.25 -2.24
C GLY A 15 15.18 14.73 -2.08
N LYS A 16 16.33 14.26 -1.57
CA LYS A 16 16.53 12.84 -1.22
C LYS A 16 15.67 12.39 -0.03
N SER A 17 15.49 13.24 0.99
CA SER A 17 14.56 12.95 2.09
C SER A 17 13.12 12.88 1.61
N LEU A 18 12.65 13.84 0.79
CA LEU A 18 11.32 13.79 0.20
C LEU A 18 11.10 12.56 -0.69
N LEU A 19 12.12 12.12 -1.43
CA LEU A 19 12.07 10.89 -2.24
C LEU A 19 12.11 9.62 -1.38
N ALA A 20 12.87 9.61 -0.29
CA ALA A 20 12.92 8.49 0.65
C ALA A 20 11.61 8.37 1.45
N GLU A 21 11.02 9.50 1.84
CA GLU A 21 9.69 9.57 2.45
C GLU A 21 8.64 9.09 1.44
N ALA A 22 8.67 9.59 0.20
CA ALA A 22 7.79 9.10 -0.89
C ALA A 22 7.99 7.61 -1.22
N ALA A 23 9.18 7.05 -0.99
CA ALA A 23 9.45 5.62 -1.18
C ALA A 23 8.81 4.75 -0.09
N ALA A 24 8.56 5.29 1.10
CA ALA A 24 7.80 4.62 2.16
C ALA A 24 6.27 4.73 1.95
N HIS A 25 5.82 5.64 1.09
CA HIS A 25 4.41 5.77 0.72
C HIS A 25 4.06 4.77 -0.39
N TRP A 26 3.61 3.59 0.04
CA TRP A 26 2.91 2.67 -0.85
C TRP A 26 1.40 2.93 -0.83
N ARG A 27 0.71 2.45 -1.85
CA ARG A 27 -0.76 2.45 -1.95
C ARG A 27 -1.17 1.15 -2.61
N PHE A 28 -2.10 0.43 -2.00
CA PHE A 28 -2.62 -0.80 -2.58
C PHE A 28 -4.12 -0.68 -2.83
N GLU A 29 -4.55 -0.86 -4.08
CA GLU A 29 -5.98 -0.87 -4.41
C GLU A 29 -6.47 -2.31 -4.54
N ILE A 30 -7.39 -2.69 -3.66
CA ILE A 30 -7.99 -4.02 -3.62
C ILE A 30 -8.92 -4.17 -4.81
N ARG A 31 -8.65 -5.17 -5.66
CA ARG A 31 -9.54 -5.55 -6.78
C ARG A 31 -10.32 -6.81 -6.49
N GLU A 32 -9.69 -7.76 -5.81
CA GLU A 32 -10.29 -9.04 -5.45
C GLU A 32 -9.79 -9.50 -4.08
N CYS A 33 -10.64 -10.16 -3.30
CA CYS A 33 -10.29 -10.73 -2.00
C CYS A 33 -10.77 -12.18 -1.95
N VAL A 34 -9.90 -13.07 -1.47
CA VAL A 34 -10.16 -14.50 -1.35
C VAL A 34 -9.84 -14.93 0.07
N ALA A 35 -10.73 -15.73 0.68
CA ALA A 35 -10.44 -16.33 1.98
C ALA A 35 -9.31 -17.35 1.84
N ASP A 36 -8.26 -17.21 2.66
CA ASP A 36 -7.18 -18.18 2.78
C ASP A 36 -7.13 -18.68 4.24
N GLY A 37 -7.93 -19.70 4.55
CA GLY A 37 -8.07 -20.21 5.91
C GLY A 37 -8.70 -19.20 6.87
N SER A 38 -7.90 -18.70 7.82
CA SER A 38 -8.30 -17.65 8.77
C SER A 38 -7.86 -16.24 8.35
N ASP A 39 -7.12 -16.15 7.25
CA ASP A 39 -6.62 -14.91 6.67
C ASP A 39 -7.38 -14.57 5.39
N THR A 40 -7.11 -13.38 4.85
CA THR A 40 -7.58 -12.98 3.52
C THR A 40 -6.42 -12.69 2.61
N ALA A 41 -6.39 -13.33 1.44
CA ALA A 41 -5.54 -12.91 0.33
C ALA A 41 -6.26 -11.79 -0.46
N ALA A 42 -5.67 -10.61 -0.49
CA ALA A 42 -6.14 -9.45 -1.24
C ALA A 42 -5.25 -9.26 -2.48
N PHE A 43 -5.87 -9.29 -3.65
CA PHE A 43 -5.25 -9.09 -4.94
C PHE A 43 -5.60 -7.71 -5.47
N GLY A 44 -4.60 -7.02 -6.00
CA GLY A 44 -4.76 -5.62 -6.29
C GLY A 44 -3.56 -4.99 -6.96
N ILE A 45 -3.64 -3.67 -7.13
CA ILE A 45 -2.57 -2.89 -7.74
C ILE A 45 -1.76 -2.20 -6.64
N LEU A 46 -0.47 -2.50 -6.58
CA LEU A 46 0.47 -1.83 -5.67
C LEU A 46 1.18 -0.69 -6.40
N ALA A 47 0.98 0.53 -5.91
CA ALA A 47 1.78 1.69 -6.27
C ALA A 47 2.81 1.95 -5.17
N GLY A 48 4.09 2.02 -5.54
CA GLY A 48 5.19 2.17 -4.59
C GLY A 48 5.81 0.83 -4.20
N CYS A 49 6.56 0.81 -3.10
CA CYS A 49 7.23 -0.38 -2.61
C CYS A 49 6.73 -0.68 -1.19
N LEU A 50 6.01 -1.81 -1.03
CA LEU A 50 5.69 -2.31 0.29
C LEU A 50 6.95 -3.01 0.84
N PRO A 51 7.51 -2.58 1.98
CA PRO A 51 8.62 -3.30 2.60
C PRO A 51 8.22 -4.73 2.98
N ASP A 52 9.19 -5.63 2.97
CA ASP A 52 9.00 -7.00 3.43
C ASP A 52 8.64 -7.03 4.94
N GLY A 53 7.90 -8.06 5.38
CA GLY A 53 7.46 -8.23 6.76
C GLY A 53 5.99 -7.85 7.03
N VAL A 54 5.65 -7.76 8.31
CA VAL A 54 4.29 -7.44 8.80
C VAL A 54 4.17 -5.95 9.03
N HIS A 55 3.18 -5.32 8.41
CA HIS A 55 2.93 -3.89 8.51
C HIS A 55 1.48 -3.61 8.87
N ALA A 56 1.23 -2.46 9.48
CA ALA A 56 -0.11 -1.94 9.67
C ALA A 56 -0.49 -1.02 8.51
N ALA A 57 -1.76 -1.05 8.11
CA ALA A 57 -2.30 -0.16 7.09
C ALA A 57 -3.67 0.40 7.44
N GLU A 58 -3.95 1.56 6.87
CA GLU A 58 -5.26 2.17 6.87
C GLU A 58 -5.98 1.80 5.58
N MET A 59 -7.10 1.10 5.70
CA MET A 59 -8.03 0.86 4.62
C MET A 59 -8.99 2.03 4.50
N GLN A 60 -9.06 2.63 3.33
CA GLN A 60 -10.02 3.66 2.97
C GLN A 60 -11.05 3.12 1.98
N LEU A 61 -12.33 3.22 2.31
CA LEU A 61 -13.44 2.86 1.44
C LEU A 61 -14.57 3.88 1.59
N ALA A 62 -14.99 4.51 0.48
CA ALA A 62 -16.11 5.45 0.45
C ALA A 62 -16.04 6.55 1.55
N GLY A 63 -14.82 6.98 1.91
CA GLY A 63 -14.58 7.98 2.96
C GLY A 63 -14.52 7.41 4.39
N ALA A 64 -14.79 6.13 4.60
CA ALA A 64 -14.55 5.44 5.86
C ALA A 64 -13.11 4.95 5.93
N VAL A 65 -12.47 5.11 7.09
CA VAL A 65 -11.11 4.61 7.37
C VAL A 65 -11.18 3.50 8.40
N THR A 66 -10.57 2.35 8.10
CA THR A 66 -10.49 1.18 8.98
C THR A 66 -9.03 0.77 9.13
N MET A 67 -8.59 0.53 10.36
CA MET A 67 -7.21 0.13 10.62
C MET A 67 -7.05 -1.39 10.47
N LEU A 68 -6.10 -1.80 9.65
CA LEU A 68 -5.60 -3.17 9.51
C LEU A 68 -4.30 -3.26 10.29
N SER A 69 -4.29 -4.07 11.35
CA SER A 69 -3.15 -4.18 12.25
C SER A 69 -2.00 -4.97 11.64
N GLU A 70 -2.30 -5.99 10.83
CA GLU A 70 -1.32 -6.94 10.33
C GLU A 70 -1.63 -7.31 8.87
N LEU A 71 -0.73 -6.94 7.97
CA LEU A 71 -0.69 -7.40 6.58
C LEU A 71 0.74 -7.68 6.15
N THR A 72 0.90 -8.61 5.21
CA THR A 72 2.18 -9.01 4.65
C THR A 72 2.11 -9.07 3.13
N LEU A 73 3.22 -8.74 2.46
CA LEU A 73 3.37 -9.01 1.02
C LEU A 73 3.51 -10.52 0.82
N GLU A 74 2.54 -11.15 0.16
CA GLU A 74 2.61 -12.58 -0.14
C GLU A 74 3.29 -12.83 -1.50
N TYR A 75 2.92 -12.02 -2.50
CA TYR A 75 3.57 -12.02 -3.80
C TYR A 75 3.94 -10.59 -4.19
N PRO A 76 5.20 -10.34 -4.60
CA PRO A 76 5.64 -9.02 -5.00
C PRO A 76 4.91 -8.54 -6.25
N ALA A 77 4.84 -7.21 -6.41
CA ALA A 77 4.20 -6.61 -7.56
C ALA A 77 4.89 -7.04 -8.87
N ALA A 78 4.11 -7.54 -9.84
CA ALA A 78 4.62 -7.81 -11.17
C ALA A 78 5.13 -6.50 -11.82
N GLU A 79 6.33 -6.52 -12.40
CA GLU A 79 7.00 -5.31 -12.92
C GLU A 79 6.19 -4.61 -14.02
N ASP A 80 5.43 -5.37 -14.82
CA ASP A 80 4.66 -4.85 -15.95
C ASP A 80 3.26 -4.35 -15.55
N THR A 81 2.56 -5.11 -14.69
CA THR A 81 1.15 -4.86 -14.38
C THR A 81 0.93 -4.18 -13.03
N ARG A 82 1.96 -4.16 -12.17
CA ARG A 82 1.90 -3.70 -10.77
C ARG A 82 0.89 -4.47 -9.92
N GLU A 83 0.48 -5.64 -10.38
CA GLU A 83 -0.40 -6.54 -9.63
C GLU A 83 0.40 -7.19 -8.51
N ALA A 84 -0.07 -7.06 -7.28
CA ALA A 84 0.53 -7.68 -6.11
C ALA A 84 -0.52 -8.44 -5.29
N CYS A 85 -0.06 -9.40 -4.49
CA CYS A 85 -0.89 -10.11 -3.52
C CYS A 85 -0.45 -9.73 -2.12
N LEU A 86 -1.40 -9.25 -1.33
CA LEU A 86 -1.22 -9.01 0.10
C LEU A 86 -2.01 -10.04 0.88
N ARG A 87 -1.43 -10.57 1.95
CA ARG A 87 -2.13 -11.36 2.94
C ARG A 87 -2.50 -10.44 4.10
N VAL A 88 -3.79 -10.33 4.41
CA VAL A 88 -4.31 -9.61 5.56
C VAL A 88 -4.62 -10.65 6.64
N ILE A 89 -3.90 -10.55 7.75
CA ILE A 89 -3.96 -11.53 8.84
C ILE A 89 -5.22 -11.28 9.68
N THR A 90 -5.91 -12.34 10.07
CA THR A 90 -7.09 -12.29 10.98
C THR A 90 -8.26 -11.42 10.51
N ARG A 91 -8.39 -11.18 9.20
CA ARG A 91 -9.51 -10.44 8.60
C ARG A 91 -10.26 -11.30 7.62
N HIS A 92 -11.58 -11.13 7.58
CA HIS A 92 -12.44 -11.84 6.65
C HIS A 92 -12.56 -11.07 5.33
N PRO A 93 -12.67 -11.73 4.15
CA PRO A 93 -12.75 -11.01 2.87
C PRO A 93 -13.99 -10.12 2.74
N SER A 94 -15.05 -10.38 3.52
CA SER A 94 -16.22 -9.49 3.57
C SER A 94 -15.92 -8.12 4.20
N GLU A 95 -14.87 -8.03 5.02
CA GLU A 95 -14.40 -6.77 5.60
C GLU A 95 -13.47 -6.00 4.64
N LEU A 96 -13.04 -6.64 3.55
CA LEU A 96 -12.12 -6.10 2.56
C LEU A 96 -12.84 -6.01 1.20
N PRO A 97 -13.79 -5.08 1.04
CA PRO A 97 -14.54 -4.99 -0.20
C PRO A 97 -13.66 -4.51 -1.36
N PRO A 98 -13.95 -4.96 -2.60
CA PRO A 98 -13.25 -4.49 -3.78
C PRO A 98 -13.45 -2.98 -3.97
N GLY A 99 -12.39 -2.29 -4.39
CA GLY A 99 -12.34 -0.83 -4.50
C GLY A 99 -11.86 -0.12 -3.23
N ALA A 100 -11.62 -0.86 -2.14
CA ALA A 100 -10.93 -0.32 -0.97
C ALA A 100 -9.45 -0.03 -1.29
N VAL A 101 -8.92 1.04 -0.71
CA VAL A 101 -7.54 1.47 -0.91
C VAL A 101 -6.79 1.43 0.42
N LEU A 102 -5.68 0.70 0.46
CA LEU A 102 -4.80 0.60 1.62
C LEU A 102 -3.65 1.59 1.52
N PHE A 103 -3.34 2.22 2.65
CA PHE A 103 -2.21 3.13 2.84
C PHE A 103 -1.39 2.70 4.07
N PRO A 104 -0.10 3.02 4.14
CA PRO A 104 0.70 2.81 5.34
C PRO A 104 0.04 3.53 6.51
N ALA A 105 -0.03 2.91 7.69
CA ALA A 105 -0.64 3.52 8.88
C ALA A 105 0.02 4.83 9.33
N GLU A 106 1.26 5.10 8.89
CA GLU A 106 1.99 6.33 9.16
C GLU A 106 1.65 7.47 8.16
N CYS A 107 0.79 7.22 7.17
CA CYS A 107 0.44 8.21 6.14
C CYS A 107 -0.45 9.35 6.69
N GLY A 108 -1.22 9.09 7.75
CA GLY A 108 -2.15 10.06 8.35
C GLY A 108 -1.51 11.12 9.26
N ASP A 109 -0.28 10.95 9.72
CA ASP A 109 0.31 11.80 10.78
C ASP A 109 0.83 13.17 10.29
N ARG A 110 0.71 13.47 8.99
CA ARG A 110 1.36 14.64 8.36
C ARG A 110 0.44 15.63 7.67
N VAL A 111 -0.82 15.67 8.07
CA VAL A 111 -1.73 16.78 7.74
C VAL A 111 -2.32 17.36 9.03
N HIS A 112 -1.48 17.89 9.91
CA HIS A 112 -1.90 18.88 10.90
C HIS A 112 -0.83 19.97 11.07
#